data_AF-A0A401GU61-F1
#
_entry.id   AF-A0A401GU61-F1
#
_cell.length_a   1.000
_cell.length_b   1.000
_cell.length_c   1.000
_cell.angle_alpha   90.00
_cell.angle_beta   90.00
_cell.angle_gamma   90.00
#
_symmetry.space_group_name_H-M   'P 1'
#
loop_
_entity.id
_entity.type
_entity.pdbx_description
1 polymer ?
#
loop_
_entity_poly.entity_id
_entity_poly.type
_entity_poly.pdbx_seq_one_letter_code
_entity_poly.pdbx_strand_id
1 'polypeptide(L)'
;MPLDREALRLAMQQRTPPTPRTPSTGPSTEAPADEAHSGHKRPHDDIDDSITDEENVLPSSAIALGSSSVLRPSVSANVATNLEVFTANECKKARLDETETAEVQAFNKLTFDKRLTRLYIKLTATDKRLGNFDEAKKQIQEKISPRRSCQSNIKTYAHAILLDPCLHGYHEKVPIKHLLTIIKRMRFDLPVDIKKNCAHWQLIKSEVGEVFTQRRRAFKEEIKKSTDWDIYTIMKRLIGDSGCKMSLELIARVAIMRCVFFEEEKTDNAFWIEVDKVLAQI
;
A
#
# COMPACT_ATOMS: atom_id res chain seq x y z
N MET A 1 -1.09 -9.63 28.05
CA MET A 1 -2.08 -10.67 27.72
C MET A 1 -1.31 -11.94 27.37
N PRO A 2 -1.55 -13.07 28.06
CA PRO A 2 -0.96 -14.34 27.68
C PRO A 2 -1.44 -14.74 26.27
N LEU A 3 -0.52 -15.27 25.44
CA LEU A 3 -0.83 -15.71 24.08
C LEU A 3 -1.83 -16.88 24.14
N ASP A 4 -3.02 -16.73 23.54
CA ASP A 4 -3.96 -17.84 23.40
C ASP A 4 -3.47 -18.81 22.31
N ARG A 5 -2.78 -19.87 22.75
CA ARG A 5 -2.15 -20.87 21.88
C ARG A 5 -3.15 -21.78 21.19
N GLU A 6 -4.29 -22.09 21.83
CA GLU A 6 -5.31 -22.94 21.20
C GLU A 6 -6.03 -22.20 20.07
N ALA A 7 -6.31 -20.90 20.25
CA ALA A 7 -6.86 -20.08 19.18
C ALA A 7 -5.92 -19.99 17.97
N LEU A 8 -4.61 -19.82 18.21
CA LEU A 8 -3.56 -19.84 17.17
C LEU A 8 -3.56 -21.18 16.42
N ARG A 9 -3.48 -22.29 17.16
CA ARG A 9 -3.44 -23.65 16.60
C ARG A 9 -4.68 -23.96 15.74
N LEU A 10 -5.87 -23.64 16.24
CA LEU A 10 -7.13 -23.86 15.51
C LEU A 10 -7.25 -22.98 14.26
N ALA A 11 -6.75 -21.74 14.28
CA ALA A 11 -6.76 -20.87 13.10
C ALA A 11 -5.84 -21.39 11.99
N MET A 12 -4.77 -22.09 12.35
CA MET A 12 -3.83 -22.68 11.39
C MET A 12 -4.28 -24.04 10.84
N GLN A 13 -5.06 -24.79 11.61
CA GLN A 13 -5.66 -26.05 11.16
C GLN A 13 -6.79 -25.87 10.13
N GLN A 14 -7.32 -24.65 9.95
CA GLN A 14 -8.29 -24.35 8.88
C GLN A 14 -7.59 -24.28 7.51
N ARG A 15 -7.16 -25.44 7.00
CA ARG A 15 -6.72 -25.64 5.62
C ARG A 15 -7.89 -25.38 4.65
N THR A 16 -7.65 -24.58 3.60
CA THR A 16 -8.33 -24.65 2.29
C THR A 16 -7.49 -23.94 1.22
N PRO A 17 -7.50 -24.37 -0.07
CA PRO A 17 -8.54 -25.18 -0.75
C PRO A 17 -8.00 -26.51 -1.38
N PRO A 18 -8.84 -27.32 -2.05
CA PRO A 18 -8.57 -28.70 -2.37
C PRO A 18 -7.61 -28.84 -3.56
N THR A 19 -6.92 -29.96 -3.58
CA THR A 19 -6.12 -30.48 -4.70
C THR A 19 -6.85 -30.27 -6.04
N PRO A 20 -6.17 -29.82 -7.11
CA PRO A 20 -6.76 -29.82 -8.45
C PRO A 20 -7.23 -31.23 -8.78
N ARG A 21 -8.51 -31.40 -9.11
CA ARG A 21 -9.00 -32.67 -9.66
C ARG A 21 -8.29 -32.90 -10.98
N THR A 22 -7.51 -33.98 -11.06
CA THR A 22 -7.05 -34.56 -12.30
C THR A 22 -8.27 -34.89 -13.18
N PRO A 23 -8.25 -34.55 -14.48
CA PRO A 23 -9.31 -34.96 -15.39
C PRO A 23 -9.22 -36.47 -15.61
N SER A 24 -10.28 -37.18 -15.22
CA SER A 24 -10.53 -38.57 -15.58
C SER A 24 -10.77 -38.64 -17.09
N THR A 25 -9.92 -39.41 -17.76
CA THR A 25 -10.00 -39.75 -19.18
C THR A 25 -11.18 -40.71 -19.41
N GLY A 26 -12.10 -40.31 -20.29
CA GLY A 26 -13.20 -41.13 -20.81
C GLY A 26 -13.56 -40.68 -22.24
N PRO A 27 -14.08 -41.58 -23.10
CA PRO A 27 -13.81 -41.55 -24.53
C PRO A 27 -14.75 -40.66 -25.35
N SER A 28 -14.20 -40.23 -26.48
CA SER A 28 -14.71 -39.32 -27.50
C SER A 28 -16.10 -39.67 -28.06
N THR A 29 -16.89 -38.63 -28.34
CA THR A 29 -17.94 -38.64 -29.38
C THR A 29 -17.89 -37.29 -30.10
N GLU A 30 -17.89 -37.36 -31.42
CA GLU A 30 -17.63 -36.29 -32.38
C GLU A 30 -18.78 -35.27 -32.56
N ALA A 31 -18.36 -34.10 -33.07
CA ALA A 31 -19.08 -33.13 -33.92
C ALA A 31 -19.77 -31.90 -33.23
N PRO A 32 -20.06 -30.81 -33.98
CA PRO A 32 -19.10 -29.72 -34.24
C PRO A 32 -19.64 -28.28 -34.02
N ALA A 33 -18.71 -27.31 -34.14
CA ALA A 33 -18.87 -25.87 -34.47
C ALA A 33 -19.59 -24.94 -33.47
N ASP A 34 -18.86 -23.94 -32.91
CA ASP A 34 -18.89 -22.54 -33.35
C ASP A 34 -18.28 -21.55 -32.33
N GLU A 35 -17.52 -20.60 -32.89
CA GLU A 35 -17.29 -19.19 -32.54
C GLU A 35 -16.79 -18.69 -31.16
N ALA A 36 -15.88 -17.70 -31.30
CA ALA A 36 -15.62 -16.54 -30.43
C ALA A 36 -14.68 -16.69 -29.22
N HIS A 37 -13.37 -16.55 -29.46
CA HIS A 37 -12.41 -16.13 -28.44
C HIS A 37 -12.22 -14.60 -28.43
N SER A 38 -12.89 -13.97 -27.47
CA SER A 38 -12.63 -12.58 -27.03
C SER A 38 -11.39 -12.54 -26.15
N GLY A 39 -10.35 -11.84 -26.62
CA GLY A 39 -9.11 -11.62 -25.89
C GLY A 39 -9.29 -10.55 -24.81
N HIS A 40 -9.28 -10.97 -23.54
CA HIS A 40 -9.09 -10.06 -22.41
C HIS A 40 -7.60 -9.94 -22.07
N LYS A 41 -6.94 -8.93 -22.64
CA LYS A 41 -5.68 -8.39 -22.13
C LYS A 41 -5.95 -7.67 -20.82
N ARG A 42 -5.40 -8.16 -19.71
CA ARG A 42 -5.33 -7.41 -18.45
C ARG A 42 -4.13 -6.44 -18.51
N PRO A 43 -4.24 -5.21 -18.01
CA PRO A 43 -3.11 -4.30 -17.91
C PRO A 43 -2.11 -4.79 -16.86
N HIS A 44 -0.85 -4.67 -17.21
CA HIS A 44 0.33 -4.89 -16.39
C HIS A 44 0.64 -3.54 -15.72
N ASP A 45 0.39 -3.43 -14.42
CA ASP A 45 0.75 -2.23 -13.62
C ASP A 45 2.18 -2.41 -13.11
N ASP A 46 3.17 -2.07 -13.93
CA ASP A 46 4.52 -1.78 -13.48
C ASP A 46 4.57 -0.35 -12.96
N ILE A 47 4.63 -0.19 -11.64
CA ILE A 47 5.04 1.07 -11.01
C ILE A 47 6.56 1.01 -10.89
N ASP A 48 7.21 1.55 -11.90
CA ASP A 48 8.64 1.90 -11.92
C ASP A 48 8.83 3.20 -11.13
N ASP A 49 9.38 3.08 -9.92
CA ASP A 49 9.66 4.20 -9.01
C ASP A 49 11.17 4.49 -9.07
N SER A 50 11.61 5.05 -10.19
CA SER A 50 12.96 5.59 -10.36
C SER A 50 13.01 7.03 -9.85
N ILE A 51 13.39 7.18 -8.58
CA ILE A 51 13.73 8.46 -7.97
C ILE A 51 15.06 8.92 -8.56
N THR A 52 15.02 9.91 -9.45
CA THR A 52 16.21 10.67 -9.87
C THR A 52 16.35 11.89 -8.97
N ASP A 53 17.43 11.91 -8.19
CA ASP A 53 17.92 13.09 -7.46
C ASP A 53 18.37 14.16 -8.46
N GLU A 54 17.59 15.24 -8.59
CA GLU A 54 18.01 16.44 -9.33
C GLU A 54 18.63 17.45 -8.36
N GLU A 55 19.95 17.63 -8.51
CA GLU A 55 20.75 18.59 -7.76
C GLU A 55 20.36 20.03 -8.04
N ASN A 56 20.14 20.75 -6.96
CA ASN A 56 19.74 22.13 -6.88
C ASN A 56 20.98 23.04 -7.04
N VAL A 57 21.21 23.60 -8.24
CA VAL A 57 22.24 24.63 -8.46
C VAL A 57 21.58 25.97 -8.77
N LEU A 58 21.54 26.82 -7.75
CA LEU A 58 21.26 28.25 -7.87
C LEU A 58 22.40 28.97 -8.60
N PRO A 59 22.09 30.01 -9.39
CA PRO A 59 22.93 31.20 -9.40
C PRO A 59 22.14 32.44 -9.00
N SER A 60 22.66 33.10 -7.96
CA SER A 60 22.38 34.49 -7.65
C SER A 60 22.94 35.40 -8.73
N SER A 61 22.13 36.29 -9.27
CA SER A 61 22.62 37.55 -9.83
C SER A 61 21.60 38.67 -9.63
N ALA A 62 22.14 39.79 -9.17
CA ALA A 62 21.44 40.99 -8.73
C ALA A 62 20.67 41.68 -9.85
N ILE A 63 19.46 42.14 -9.56
CA ILE A 63 18.67 42.99 -10.46
C ILE A 63 18.70 44.41 -9.90
N ALA A 64 19.32 45.29 -10.68
CA ALA A 64 19.41 46.71 -10.44
C ALA A 64 18.04 47.41 -10.60
N LEU A 65 17.83 48.42 -9.76
CA LEU A 65 16.77 49.40 -9.87
C LEU A 65 16.83 50.13 -11.21
N GLY A 66 15.78 50.00 -12.01
CA GLY A 66 15.55 50.77 -13.24
C GLY A 66 14.10 51.18 -13.33
N SER A 67 13.80 52.41 -12.90
CA SER A 67 12.53 53.09 -13.15
C SER A 67 12.28 53.22 -14.66
N SER A 68 11.15 52.71 -15.17
CA SER A 68 10.43 53.35 -16.28
C SER A 68 9.07 52.72 -16.58
N SER A 69 8.08 53.61 -16.56
CA SER A 69 6.94 53.69 -17.47
C SER A 69 5.88 52.57 -17.45
N VAL A 70 4.74 52.93 -16.89
CA VAL A 70 3.43 52.29 -17.03
C VAL A 70 3.02 52.30 -18.50
N LEU A 71 3.25 51.18 -19.22
CA LEU A 71 2.63 50.94 -20.53
C LEU A 71 1.31 50.20 -20.33
N ARG A 72 0.23 50.96 -20.43
CA ARG A 72 -1.14 50.45 -20.50
C ARG A 72 -1.37 49.91 -21.92
N PRO A 73 -1.65 48.62 -22.13
CA PRO A 73 -1.94 48.12 -23.46
C PRO A 73 -3.36 48.55 -23.87
N SER A 74 -3.47 49.37 -24.91
CA SER A 74 -4.74 49.61 -25.59
C SER A 74 -5.09 48.38 -26.43
N VAL A 75 -6.01 47.55 -25.91
CA VAL A 75 -6.44 46.32 -26.57
C VAL A 75 -7.39 46.67 -27.72
N SER A 76 -6.98 46.32 -28.94
CA SER A 76 -7.79 46.43 -30.16
C SER A 76 -8.96 45.44 -30.13
N ALA A 77 -10.14 45.87 -30.61
CA ALA A 77 -11.41 45.12 -30.52
C ALA A 77 -11.38 43.71 -31.14
N ASN A 78 -10.42 43.41 -32.02
CA ASN A 78 -10.27 42.10 -32.66
C ASN A 78 -9.69 40.99 -31.74
N VAL A 79 -9.15 41.33 -30.57
CA VAL A 79 -8.63 40.34 -29.60
C VAL A 79 -9.76 39.73 -28.75
N ALA A 80 -10.87 40.44 -28.57
CA ALA A 80 -11.98 40.02 -27.71
C ALA A 80 -12.74 38.79 -28.27
N THR A 81 -12.97 38.74 -29.58
CA THR A 81 -13.66 37.62 -30.24
C THR A 81 -12.86 36.32 -30.19
N ASN A 82 -11.52 36.39 -30.30
CA ASN A 82 -10.66 35.21 -30.19
C ASN A 82 -10.64 34.62 -28.77
N LEU A 83 -10.73 35.47 -27.74
CA LEU A 83 -10.75 35.03 -26.35
C LEU A 83 -12.07 34.30 -25.99
N GLU A 84 -13.21 34.76 -26.50
CA GLU A 84 -14.50 34.12 -26.24
C GLU A 84 -14.59 32.74 -26.90
N VAL A 85 -14.16 32.61 -28.16
CA VAL A 85 -14.09 31.31 -28.86
C VAL A 85 -13.14 30.35 -28.15
N PHE A 86 -11.95 30.84 -27.74
CA PHE A 86 -11.00 30.06 -26.96
C PHE A 86 -11.60 29.58 -25.63
N THR A 87 -12.27 30.48 -24.91
CA THR A 87 -12.92 30.16 -23.62
C THR A 87 -14.03 29.13 -23.80
N ALA A 88 -14.87 29.26 -24.83
CA ALA A 88 -15.93 28.29 -25.11
C ALA A 88 -15.38 26.89 -25.44
N ASN A 89 -14.30 26.83 -26.21
CA ASN A 89 -13.62 25.57 -26.53
C ASN A 89 -13.01 24.91 -25.28
N GLU A 90 -12.37 25.69 -24.41
CA GLU A 90 -11.82 25.18 -23.15
C GLU A 90 -12.91 24.75 -22.17
N CYS A 91 -14.02 25.49 -22.05
CA CYS A 91 -15.17 25.06 -21.23
C CYS A 91 -15.76 23.73 -21.74
N LYS A 92 -15.90 23.58 -23.07
CA LYS A 92 -16.37 22.33 -23.69
C LYS A 92 -15.40 21.17 -23.46
N LYS A 93 -14.10 21.43 -23.53
CA LYS A 93 -13.04 20.44 -23.27
C LYS A 93 -13.02 19.99 -21.81
N ALA A 94 -13.20 20.93 -20.88
CA ALA A 94 -13.30 20.67 -19.44
C ALA A 94 -14.66 20.08 -19.01
N ARG A 95 -15.64 20.01 -19.93
CA ARG A 95 -17.01 19.51 -19.69
C ARG A 95 -17.73 20.26 -18.57
N LEU A 96 -17.61 21.58 -18.57
CA LEU A 96 -18.29 22.45 -17.61
C LEU A 96 -19.79 22.53 -17.92
N ASP A 97 -20.60 22.64 -16.86
CA ASP A 97 -22.04 22.83 -16.99
C ASP A 97 -22.39 24.24 -17.50
N GLU A 98 -23.64 24.48 -17.91
CA GLU A 98 -24.08 25.78 -18.45
C GLU A 98 -23.94 26.91 -17.43
N THR A 99 -24.17 26.61 -16.15
CA THR A 99 -23.98 27.53 -15.02
C THR A 99 -22.52 27.91 -14.80
N GLU A 100 -21.61 26.94 -14.91
CA GLU A 100 -20.16 27.13 -14.78
C GLU A 100 -19.60 27.90 -15.98
N THR A 101 -20.09 27.59 -17.19
CA THR A 101 -19.73 28.30 -18.42
C THR A 101 -20.13 29.78 -18.35
N ALA A 102 -21.33 30.08 -17.85
CA ALA A 102 -21.78 31.45 -17.59
C ALA A 102 -20.89 32.16 -16.54
N GLU A 103 -20.42 31.44 -15.52
CA GLU A 103 -19.50 32.00 -14.52
C GLU A 103 -18.13 32.35 -15.13
N VAL A 104 -17.58 31.51 -16.00
CA VAL A 104 -16.31 31.77 -16.71
C VAL A 104 -16.44 32.97 -17.64
N GLN A 105 -17.55 33.07 -18.39
CA GLN A 105 -17.82 34.24 -19.23
C GLN A 105 -17.98 35.52 -18.39
N ALA A 106 -18.69 35.46 -17.27
CA ALA A 106 -18.81 36.58 -16.34
C ALA A 106 -17.45 36.97 -15.72
N PHE A 107 -16.59 35.99 -15.44
CA PHE A 107 -15.24 36.20 -14.96
C PHE A 107 -14.37 36.92 -16.00
N ASN A 108 -14.45 36.53 -17.28
CA ASN A 108 -13.70 37.17 -18.36
C ASN A 108 -14.08 38.63 -18.62
N LYS A 109 -15.33 39.02 -18.29
CA LYS A 109 -15.81 40.39 -18.37
C LYS A 109 -15.27 41.31 -17.26
N LEU A 110 -14.63 40.76 -16.22
CA LEU A 110 -14.05 41.53 -15.12
C LEU A 110 -12.72 42.19 -15.52
N THR A 111 -12.40 43.33 -14.90
CA THR A 111 -11.06 43.93 -15.01
C THR A 111 -9.98 42.99 -14.49
N PHE A 112 -8.74 43.17 -14.94
CA PHE A 112 -7.63 42.31 -14.55
C PHE A 112 -7.47 42.18 -13.02
N ASP A 113 -7.49 43.30 -12.29
CA ASP A 113 -7.35 43.30 -10.83
C ASP A 113 -8.50 42.53 -10.14
N LYS A 114 -9.72 42.64 -10.66
CA LYS A 114 -10.89 41.91 -10.15
C LYS A 114 -10.79 40.42 -10.44
N ARG A 115 -10.27 40.03 -11.61
CA ARG A 115 -10.01 38.61 -11.96
C ARG A 115 -8.97 38.00 -11.03
N LEU A 116 -7.85 38.68 -10.82
CA LEU A 116 -6.78 38.22 -9.93
C LEU A 116 -7.28 38.07 -8.49
N THR A 117 -8.01 39.07 -7.98
CA THR A 117 -8.61 39.02 -6.64
C THR A 117 -9.57 37.85 -6.50
N ARG A 118 -10.45 37.63 -7.49
CA ARG A 118 -11.41 36.52 -7.46
C ARG A 118 -10.73 35.15 -7.55
N LEU A 119 -9.64 35.01 -8.31
CA LEU A 119 -8.82 33.80 -8.34
C LEU A 119 -8.19 33.53 -6.98
N TYR A 120 -7.56 34.54 -6.37
CA TYR A 120 -6.93 34.40 -5.06
C TYR A 120 -7.95 34.00 -3.97
N ILE A 121 -9.15 34.58 -4.00
CA ILE A 121 -10.24 34.21 -3.09
C ILE A 121 -10.68 32.76 -3.33
N LYS A 122 -10.90 32.35 -4.59
CA LYS A 122 -11.28 30.96 -4.91
C LYS A 122 -10.21 29.96 -4.47
N LEU A 123 -8.93 30.24 -4.73
CA LEU A 123 -7.80 29.41 -4.31
C LEU A 123 -7.73 29.28 -2.78
N THR A 124 -7.84 30.41 -2.07
CA THR A 124 -7.84 30.40 -0.59
C THR A 124 -9.05 29.63 -0.04
N ALA A 125 -10.21 29.72 -0.68
CA ALA A 125 -11.40 28.98 -0.29
C ALA A 125 -11.26 27.47 -0.55
N THR A 126 -10.65 27.06 -1.67
CA THR A 126 -10.35 25.65 -1.94
C THR A 126 -9.32 25.10 -0.97
N ASP A 127 -8.28 25.85 -0.63
CA ASP A 127 -7.26 25.44 0.36
C ASP A 127 -7.88 25.22 1.74
N LYS A 128 -8.76 26.12 2.17
CA LYS A 128 -9.53 25.95 3.42
C LYS A 128 -10.43 24.71 3.39
N ARG A 129 -11.10 24.44 2.26
CA ARG A 129 -11.92 23.24 2.11
C ARG A 129 -11.07 21.98 2.17
N LEU A 130 -9.91 21.95 1.50
CA LEU A 130 -8.97 20.83 1.55
C LEU A 130 -8.47 20.60 2.98
N GLY A 131 -8.07 21.66 3.70
CA GLY A 131 -7.69 21.56 5.10
C GLY A 131 -8.78 20.96 6.00
N ASN A 132 -10.05 21.30 5.76
CA ASN A 132 -11.17 20.69 6.48
C ASN A 132 -11.35 19.19 6.17
N PHE A 133 -11.12 18.79 4.91
CA PHE A 133 -11.13 17.36 4.54
C PHE A 133 -10.00 16.59 5.19
N ASP A 134 -8.80 17.17 5.27
CA ASP A 134 -7.65 16.54 5.93
C ASP A 134 -7.87 16.39 7.43
N GLU A 135 -8.44 17.41 8.10
CA GLU A 135 -8.76 17.34 9.51
C GLU A 135 -9.87 16.31 9.78
N ALA A 136 -10.93 16.27 8.95
CA ALA A 136 -11.97 15.24 9.05
C ALA A 136 -11.40 13.83 8.83
N LYS A 137 -10.50 13.66 7.84
CA LYS A 137 -9.79 12.40 7.60
C LYS A 137 -8.94 12.01 8.80
N LYS A 138 -8.25 12.95 9.44
CA LYS A 138 -7.45 12.72 10.64
C LYS A 138 -8.31 12.29 11.83
N GLN A 139 -9.46 12.93 12.06
CA GLN A 139 -10.38 12.54 13.13
C GLN A 139 -10.98 11.16 12.91
N ILE A 140 -11.35 10.87 11.66
CA ILE A 140 -11.80 9.54 11.22
C ILE A 140 -10.68 8.52 11.48
N GLN A 141 -9.45 8.82 11.03
CA GLN A 141 -8.28 7.99 11.26
C GLN A 141 -8.03 7.77 12.74
N GLU A 142 -8.08 8.78 13.61
CA GLU A 142 -7.86 8.63 15.05
C GLU A 142 -8.94 7.75 15.71
N LYS A 143 -10.20 7.89 15.28
CA LYS A 143 -11.31 7.08 15.77
C LYS A 143 -11.26 5.62 15.29
N ILE A 144 -10.67 5.38 14.12
CA ILE A 144 -10.60 4.06 13.48
C ILE A 144 -9.25 3.37 13.71
N SER A 145 -8.21 4.15 13.98
CA SER A 145 -6.83 3.67 14.13
C SER A 145 -6.87 2.51 15.11
N PRO A 146 -6.31 1.35 14.76
CA PRO A 146 -6.37 0.20 15.63
C PRO A 146 -5.87 0.65 16.99
N ARG A 147 -6.73 0.51 18.00
CA ARG A 147 -6.42 0.95 19.37
C ARG A 147 -5.05 0.39 19.74
N ARG A 148 -4.26 1.12 20.55
CA ARG A 148 -2.89 0.68 20.90
C ARG A 148 -2.83 -0.79 21.37
N SER A 149 -3.88 -1.27 22.04
CA SER A 149 -4.07 -2.68 22.40
C SER A 149 -4.13 -3.62 21.18
N CYS A 150 -4.92 -3.28 20.16
CA CYS A 150 -5.02 -4.00 18.90
C CYS A 150 -3.68 -4.04 18.16
N GLN A 151 -2.97 -2.91 18.03
CA GLN A 151 -1.64 -2.89 17.41
C GLN A 151 -0.64 -3.77 18.17
N SER A 152 -0.63 -3.71 19.51
CA SER A 152 0.22 -4.57 20.32
C SER A 152 -0.09 -6.05 20.08
N ASN A 153 -1.37 -6.42 20.05
CA ASN A 153 -1.80 -7.79 19.77
C ASN A 153 -1.39 -8.22 18.35
N ILE A 154 -1.60 -7.37 17.34
CA ILE A 154 -1.16 -7.63 15.95
C ILE A 154 0.34 -7.92 15.93
N LYS A 155 1.17 -7.09 16.58
CA LYS A 155 2.63 -7.28 16.66
C LYS A 155 3.02 -8.58 17.36
N THR A 156 2.34 -8.93 18.44
CA THR A 156 2.60 -10.17 19.19
C THR A 156 2.23 -11.40 18.37
N TYR A 157 1.05 -11.42 17.75
CA TYR A 157 0.59 -12.56 16.95
C TYR A 157 1.33 -12.67 15.61
N ALA A 158 1.68 -11.57 14.95
CA ALA A 158 2.52 -11.59 13.75
C ALA A 158 3.86 -12.25 14.03
N HIS A 159 4.48 -11.90 15.17
CA HIS A 159 5.72 -12.51 15.60
C HIS A 159 5.56 -14.01 15.93
N ALA A 160 4.49 -14.39 16.64
CA ALA A 160 4.19 -15.79 16.94
C ALA A 160 3.97 -16.62 15.66
N ILE A 161 3.29 -16.07 14.64
CA ILE A 161 3.06 -16.75 13.35
C ILE A 161 4.38 -16.98 12.61
N LEU A 162 5.30 -16.01 12.61
CA LEU A 162 6.63 -16.19 12.01
C LEU A 162 7.48 -17.21 12.78
N LEU A 163 7.15 -17.49 14.03
CA LEU A 163 7.77 -18.54 14.84
C LEU A 163 6.93 -19.81 14.89
N ASP A 164 5.99 -20.00 13.96
CA ASP A 164 5.17 -21.21 13.92
C ASP A 164 5.82 -22.28 13.03
N PRO A 165 6.10 -23.49 13.56
CA PRO A 165 6.69 -24.57 12.79
C PRO A 165 5.76 -25.15 11.72
N CYS A 166 4.47 -24.82 11.74
CA CYS A 166 3.48 -25.24 10.74
C CYS A 166 3.22 -24.18 9.66
N LEU A 167 3.96 -23.06 9.67
CA LEU A 167 3.84 -22.04 8.63
C LEU A 167 4.43 -22.56 7.31
N HIS A 168 3.62 -22.66 6.26
CA HIS A 168 4.05 -23.26 4.98
C HIS A 168 4.95 -22.34 4.15
N GLY A 169 4.96 -21.04 4.45
CA GLY A 169 5.81 -20.05 3.78
C GLY A 169 5.78 -18.69 4.48
N TYR A 170 6.90 -17.99 4.40
CA TYR A 170 7.17 -16.66 4.93
C TYR A 170 6.96 -15.56 3.90
N HIS A 171 6.89 -15.93 2.63
CA HIS A 171 6.58 -15.05 1.51
C HIS A 171 5.06 -14.96 1.26
N GLU A 172 4.69 -14.05 0.36
CA GLU A 172 3.32 -13.77 -0.06
C GLU A 172 2.36 -13.36 1.08
N LYS A 173 1.06 -13.58 0.83
CA LYS A 173 -0.04 -13.25 1.73
C LYS A 173 -0.38 -14.40 2.69
N VAL A 174 0.45 -15.44 2.79
CA VAL A 174 0.18 -16.62 3.63
C VAL A 174 0.17 -16.26 5.13
N PRO A 175 1.24 -15.67 5.71
CA PRO A 175 1.23 -15.27 7.12
C PRO A 175 0.15 -14.22 7.41
N ILE A 176 -0.05 -13.29 6.47
CA ILE A 176 -1.08 -12.25 6.53
C ILE A 176 -2.47 -12.88 6.63
N LYS A 177 -2.78 -13.89 5.81
CA LYS A 177 -4.08 -14.58 5.83
C LYS A 177 -4.32 -15.27 7.18
N HIS A 178 -3.31 -15.94 7.73
CA HIS A 178 -3.42 -16.57 9.07
C HIS A 178 -3.70 -15.54 10.16
N LEU A 179 -2.96 -14.43 10.17
CA LEU A 179 -3.17 -13.37 11.16
C LEU A 179 -4.55 -12.73 11.02
N LEU A 180 -5.00 -12.42 9.80
CA LEU A 180 -6.33 -11.87 9.57
C LEU A 180 -7.44 -12.82 10.03
N THR A 181 -7.26 -14.14 9.90
CA THR A 181 -8.19 -15.14 10.44
C THR A 181 -8.24 -15.10 11.97
N ILE A 182 -7.08 -15.00 12.63
CA ILE A 182 -7.00 -14.86 14.10
C ILE A 182 -7.66 -13.56 14.55
N ILE A 183 -7.36 -12.44 13.90
CA ILE A 183 -7.95 -11.14 14.19
C ILE A 183 -9.48 -11.18 14.06
N LYS A 184 -10.00 -11.80 12.98
CA LYS A 184 -11.45 -11.97 12.77
C LYS A 184 -12.12 -12.80 13.86
N ARG A 185 -11.39 -13.76 14.43
CA ARG A 185 -11.88 -14.68 15.47
C ARG A 185 -11.82 -14.05 16.86
N MET A 186 -10.66 -13.49 17.22
CA MET A 186 -10.37 -12.95 18.56
C MET A 186 -10.94 -11.55 18.77
N ARG A 187 -11.27 -10.83 17.68
CA ARG A 187 -11.82 -9.47 17.70
C ARG A 187 -11.09 -8.51 18.66
N PHE A 188 -9.77 -8.38 18.54
CA PHE A 188 -8.90 -7.54 19.39
C PHE A 188 -9.37 -6.07 19.53
N ASP A 189 -10.35 -5.83 20.40
CA ASP A 189 -11.06 -4.55 20.56
C ASP A 189 -11.58 -3.94 19.25
N LEU A 190 -11.91 -4.79 18.26
CA LEU A 190 -12.37 -4.33 16.95
C LEU A 190 -13.86 -3.95 17.00
N PRO A 191 -14.28 -2.84 16.33
CA PRO A 191 -15.67 -2.48 16.21
C PRO A 191 -16.53 -3.62 15.64
N VAL A 192 -17.75 -3.78 16.16
CA VAL A 192 -18.64 -4.91 15.82
C VAL A 192 -18.92 -5.00 14.30
N ASP A 193 -18.99 -3.86 13.62
CA ASP A 193 -19.31 -3.74 12.20
C ASP A 193 -18.09 -3.57 11.27
N ILE A 194 -16.86 -3.80 11.75
CA ILE A 194 -15.66 -3.57 10.94
C ILE A 194 -15.61 -4.41 9.66
N LYS A 195 -16.29 -5.56 9.63
CA LYS A 195 -16.37 -6.41 8.44
C LYS A 195 -17.25 -5.81 7.33
N LYS A 196 -18.22 -4.97 7.68
CA LYS A 196 -19.09 -4.29 6.72
C LYS A 196 -18.40 -3.09 6.11
N ASN A 197 -17.53 -2.43 6.87
CA ASN A 197 -16.77 -1.29 6.40
C ASN A 197 -15.48 -1.73 5.69
N CYS A 198 -15.53 -1.80 4.36
CA CYS A 198 -14.38 -2.21 3.54
C CYS A 198 -13.14 -1.32 3.79
N ALA A 199 -13.32 0.00 3.89
CA ALA A 199 -12.21 0.93 4.10
C ALA A 199 -11.48 0.66 5.43
N HIS A 200 -12.21 0.45 6.53
CA HIS A 200 -11.60 0.15 7.83
C HIS A 200 -10.89 -1.20 7.83
N TRP A 201 -11.45 -2.19 7.13
CA TRP A 201 -10.82 -3.50 6.99
C TRP A 201 -9.54 -3.43 6.15
N GLN A 202 -9.46 -2.55 5.15
CA GLN A 202 -8.23 -2.32 4.39
C GLN A 202 -7.14 -1.68 5.25
N LEU A 203 -7.48 -0.76 6.16
CA LEU A 203 -6.51 -0.20 7.11
C LEU A 203 -5.88 -1.30 7.99
N ILE A 204 -6.67 -2.24 8.52
CA ILE A 204 -6.14 -3.36 9.30
C ILE A 204 -5.26 -4.27 8.45
N LYS A 205 -5.63 -4.53 7.19
CA LYS A 205 -4.79 -5.32 6.29
C LYS A 205 -3.45 -4.63 6.03
N SER A 206 -3.45 -3.30 5.83
CA SER A 206 -2.22 -2.52 5.64
C SER A 206 -1.33 -2.63 6.86
N GLU A 207 -1.86 -2.35 8.05
CA GLU A 207 -1.14 -2.44 9.32
C GLU A 207 -0.56 -3.85 9.54
N VAL A 208 -1.34 -4.90 9.28
CA VAL A 208 -0.87 -6.29 9.36
C VAL A 208 0.30 -6.53 8.39
N GLY A 209 0.18 -6.07 7.15
CA GLY A 209 1.23 -6.19 6.14
C GLY A 209 2.51 -5.47 6.55
N GLU A 210 2.40 -4.23 7.04
CA GLU A 210 3.52 -3.43 7.56
C GLU A 210 4.22 -4.12 8.73
N VAL A 211 3.46 -4.65 9.70
CA VAL A 211 4.00 -5.38 10.85
C VAL A 211 4.76 -6.63 10.40
N PHE A 212 4.24 -7.42 9.44
CA PHE A 212 4.97 -8.57 8.90
C PHE A 212 6.24 -8.16 8.17
N THR A 213 6.20 -7.07 7.39
CA THR A 213 7.40 -6.53 6.72
C THR A 213 8.46 -6.12 7.73
N GLN A 214 8.09 -5.39 8.78
CA GLN A 214 8.99 -4.99 9.85
C GLN A 214 9.58 -6.21 10.59
N ARG A 215 8.76 -7.20 10.93
CA ARG A 215 9.22 -8.41 11.65
C ARG A 215 10.12 -9.29 10.80
N ARG A 216 9.79 -9.50 9.52
CA ARG A 216 10.66 -10.20 8.58
C ARG A 216 12.00 -9.49 8.43
N ARG A 217 12.00 -8.16 8.26
CA ARG A 217 13.24 -7.37 8.23
C ARG A 217 14.07 -7.61 9.50
N ALA A 218 13.46 -7.56 10.68
CA ALA A 218 14.16 -7.81 11.94
C ALA A 218 14.75 -9.24 12.01
N PHE A 219 14.03 -10.27 11.54
CA PHE A 219 14.55 -11.64 11.49
C PHE A 219 15.77 -11.75 10.60
N LYS A 220 15.68 -11.18 9.39
CA LYS A 220 16.77 -11.16 8.43
C LYS A 220 18.01 -10.43 8.97
N GLU A 221 17.82 -9.32 9.66
CA GLU A 221 18.93 -8.59 10.30
C GLU A 221 19.58 -9.39 11.44
N GLU A 222 18.83 -10.15 12.23
CA GLU A 222 19.42 -11.03 13.26
C GLU A 222 20.20 -12.19 12.64
N ILE A 223 19.71 -12.79 11.55
CA ILE A 223 20.45 -13.81 10.79
C ILE A 223 21.71 -13.21 10.17
N LYS A 224 21.65 -12.01 9.62
CA LYS A 224 22.81 -11.32 9.05
C LYS A 224 23.91 -11.09 10.08
N LYS A 225 23.56 -10.78 11.33
CA LYS A 225 24.53 -10.58 12.42
C LYS A 225 25.13 -11.88 12.95
N SER A 226 24.57 -13.04 12.60
CA SER A 226 24.86 -14.31 13.25
C SER A 226 25.96 -15.13 12.58
N THR A 227 26.95 -14.50 11.94
CA THR A 227 28.04 -15.19 11.23
C THR A 227 28.77 -16.20 12.13
N ASP A 228 29.02 -15.83 13.40
CA ASP A 228 29.79 -16.65 14.35
C ASP A 228 28.93 -17.25 15.48
N TRP A 229 27.60 -17.15 15.40
CA TRP A 229 26.73 -17.69 16.45
C TRP A 229 26.30 -19.11 16.12
N ASP A 230 26.04 -19.93 17.13
CA ASP A 230 25.36 -21.21 16.93
C ASP A 230 23.86 -21.00 16.66
N ILE A 231 23.20 -21.99 16.03
CA ILE A 231 21.77 -21.88 15.64
C ILE A 231 20.85 -21.71 16.87
N TYR A 232 21.20 -22.29 18.02
CA TYR A 232 20.40 -22.14 19.24
C TYR A 232 20.44 -20.69 19.76
N THR A 233 21.61 -20.06 19.73
CA THR A 233 21.77 -18.65 20.09
C THR A 233 20.94 -17.74 19.17
N ILE A 234 20.94 -18.00 17.85
CA ILE A 234 20.10 -17.27 16.89
C ILE A 234 18.63 -17.45 17.23
N MET A 235 18.18 -18.69 17.41
CA MET A 235 16.78 -19.00 17.74
C MET A 235 16.36 -18.31 19.05
N LYS A 236 17.20 -18.34 20.09
CA LYS A 236 16.90 -17.67 21.37
C LYS A 236 16.71 -16.16 21.19
N ARG A 237 17.52 -15.51 20.34
CA ARG A 237 17.38 -14.08 20.02
C ARG A 237 16.12 -13.79 19.20
N LEU A 238 15.80 -14.65 18.24
CA LEU A 238 14.57 -14.52 17.45
C LEU A 238 13.32 -14.72 18.30
N ILE A 239 13.31 -15.65 19.26
CA ILE A 239 12.19 -15.84 20.20
C ILE A 239 12.06 -14.62 21.13
N GLY A 240 13.18 -14.11 21.65
CA GLY A 240 13.20 -13.04 22.65
C GLY A 240 12.24 -13.32 23.81
N ASP A 241 11.48 -12.30 24.21
CA ASP A 241 10.51 -12.39 25.31
C ASP A 241 9.09 -12.75 24.84
N SER A 242 8.94 -13.32 23.64
CA SER A 242 7.62 -13.64 23.07
C SER A 242 6.85 -14.72 23.82
N GLY A 243 7.53 -15.50 24.66
CA GLY A 243 6.98 -16.67 25.31
C GLY A 243 6.73 -17.84 24.35
N CYS A 244 7.20 -17.79 23.11
CA CYS A 244 7.22 -18.93 22.21
C CYS A 244 8.17 -20.01 22.76
N LYS A 245 7.76 -21.28 22.68
CA LYS A 245 8.61 -22.40 23.09
C LYS A 245 9.55 -22.73 21.92
N MET A 246 10.83 -22.85 22.22
CA MET A 246 11.81 -23.36 21.26
C MET A 246 11.50 -24.83 20.95
N SER A 247 11.48 -25.19 19.67
CA SER A 247 11.27 -26.55 19.19
C SER A 247 12.33 -26.91 18.14
N LEU A 248 12.50 -28.20 17.88
CA LEU A 248 13.50 -28.68 16.92
C LEU A 248 13.15 -28.23 15.50
N GLU A 249 11.87 -28.22 15.15
CA GLU A 249 11.37 -27.75 13.85
C GLU A 249 11.68 -26.27 13.62
N LEU A 250 11.61 -25.46 14.68
CA LEU A 250 11.97 -24.03 14.58
C LEU A 250 13.47 -23.83 14.43
N ILE A 251 14.28 -24.60 15.15
CA ILE A 251 15.74 -24.59 14.98
C ILE A 251 16.12 -24.97 13.55
N ALA A 252 15.49 -26.02 13.00
CA ALA A 252 15.71 -26.44 11.61
C ALA A 252 15.33 -25.35 10.61
N ARG A 253 14.18 -24.67 10.80
CA ARG A 253 13.77 -23.53 9.96
C ARG A 253 14.77 -22.38 10.00
N VAL A 254 15.27 -22.02 11.18
CA VAL A 254 16.30 -20.97 11.30
C VAL A 254 17.61 -21.40 10.66
N ALA A 255 17.98 -22.68 10.75
CA ALA A 255 19.15 -23.20 10.04
C ALA A 255 19.01 -23.07 8.52
N ILE A 256 17.83 -23.38 7.96
CA ILE A 256 17.52 -23.17 6.54
C ILE A 256 17.61 -21.69 6.18
N MET A 257 17.01 -20.80 6.97
CA MET A 257 17.10 -19.36 6.74
C MET A 257 18.55 -18.86 6.72
N ARG A 258 19.40 -19.37 7.61
CA ARG A 258 20.83 -19.04 7.64
C ARG A 258 21.57 -19.59 6.42
N CYS A 259 21.33 -20.84 6.04
CA CYS A 259 21.90 -21.47 4.85
C CYS A 259 21.55 -20.65 3.59
N VAL A 260 20.28 -20.34 3.36
CA VAL A 260 19.84 -19.50 2.22
C VAL A 260 20.48 -18.10 2.24
N PHE A 261 20.68 -17.51 3.42
CA PHE A 261 21.30 -16.19 3.52
C PHE A 261 22.79 -16.19 3.18
N PHE A 262 23.56 -17.14 3.73
CA PHE A 262 25.02 -17.15 3.63
C PHE A 262 25.58 -18.02 2.51
N GLU A 263 24.97 -19.17 2.23
CA GLU A 263 25.48 -20.13 1.23
C GLU A 263 24.95 -19.83 -0.17
N GLU A 264 23.69 -19.38 -0.29
CA GLU A 264 23.09 -18.99 -1.58
C GLU A 264 23.23 -17.49 -1.89
N GLU A 265 23.80 -16.73 -0.96
CA GLU A 265 24.03 -15.27 -1.04
C GLU A 265 22.78 -14.46 -1.39
N LYS A 266 21.58 -14.98 -1.07
CA LYS A 266 20.29 -14.30 -1.34
C LYS A 266 20.00 -13.26 -0.27
N THR A 267 20.57 -12.07 -0.45
CA THR A 267 20.45 -10.96 0.52
C THR A 267 19.35 -9.95 0.20
N ASP A 268 18.58 -10.14 -0.86
CA ASP A 268 17.62 -9.18 -1.41
C ASP A 268 16.15 -9.61 -1.17
N ASN A 269 15.23 -9.13 -2.02
CA ASN A 269 13.81 -9.48 -1.97
C ASN A 269 13.56 -10.97 -2.26
N ALA A 270 14.50 -11.67 -2.89
CA ALA A 270 14.37 -13.10 -3.20
C ALA A 270 14.60 -14.01 -1.97
N PHE A 271 15.19 -13.49 -0.90
CA PHE A 271 15.50 -14.26 0.32
C PHE A 271 14.32 -15.12 0.81
N TRP A 272 13.14 -14.50 1.02
CA TRP A 272 11.97 -15.22 1.53
C TRP A 272 11.38 -16.21 0.52
N ILE A 273 11.52 -15.93 -0.77
CA ILE A 273 11.06 -16.82 -1.83
C ILE A 273 11.89 -18.10 -1.82
N GLU A 274 13.20 -17.96 -1.67
CA GLU A 274 14.11 -19.12 -1.66
C GLU A 274 13.98 -19.93 -0.36
N VAL A 275 13.82 -19.27 0.81
CA VAL A 275 13.48 -19.95 2.06
C VAL A 275 12.21 -20.80 1.90
N ASP A 276 11.17 -20.25 1.29
CA ASP A 276 9.92 -20.98 1.05
C ASP A 276 10.10 -22.15 0.06
N LYS A 277 10.95 -21.97 -0.96
CA LYS A 277 11.29 -23.01 -1.93
C LYS A 277 12.05 -24.18 -1.30
N VAL A 278 12.98 -23.92 -0.38
CA VAL A 278 13.69 -24.98 0.36
C VAL A 278 12.74 -25.68 1.34
N LEU A 279 11.89 -24.93 2.04
CA LEU A 279 10.90 -25.51 2.97
C LEU A 279 9.86 -26.39 2.28
N ALA A 280 9.50 -26.09 1.03
CA ALA A 280 8.56 -26.90 0.26
C ALA A 280 9.11 -28.29 -0.14
N GLN A 281 10.43 -28.51 -0.02
CA GLN A 281 11.09 -29.77 -0.37
C GLN A 281 11.24 -30.73 0.82
N ILE A 282 10.89 -30.29 2.04
CA ILE A 282 11.03 -31.01 3.31
C ILE A 282 9.65 -31.42 3.81
#